data_AF-F5L6W3-F1
#
_entry.id   AF-F5L6W3-F1
#
_cell.length_a   1.000
_cell.length_b   1.000
_cell.length_c   1.000
_cell.angle_alpha   90.00
_cell.angle_beta   90.00
_cell.angle_gamma   90.00
#
_symmetry.space_group_name_H-M   'P 1'
#
loop_
_entity.id
_entity.type
_entity.pdbx_description
1 polymer ?
#
loop_
_entity_poly.entity_id
_entity_poly.type
_entity_poly.pdbx_seq_one_letter_code
_entity_poly.pdbx_strand_id
1 'polypeptide(L)'
;MDSLHNSAQLTMTARADVTALVAFKKEIEQDVLQRYGVKPTMTALIARAVVLALGKHPDMNCTIGELAKQIAQVTEKARNGTLAPEEMRGSTFTITNLGTYGIEWFTPILNPPETGILGVGATQPIPVYIHDQLERRDIMPLSLTFDHRVLDGAPAAKFLNEVKYRLEHPYSLVT
;
A
#
# COMPACT_ATOMS: atom_id res chain seq x y z
N MET A 1 18.24 -13.65 5.86
CA MET A 1 19.24 -13.13 4.89
C MET A 1 19.16 -13.83 3.54
N ASP A 2 18.40 -14.92 3.40
CA ASP A 2 18.33 -15.71 2.16
C ASP A 2 17.63 -15.01 0.97
N SER A 3 16.70 -14.08 1.24
CA SER A 3 15.96 -13.35 0.19
C SER A 3 16.87 -12.53 -0.74
N LEU A 4 17.85 -11.80 -0.18
CA LEU A 4 18.77 -10.94 -0.95
C LEU A 4 19.74 -11.75 -1.82
N HIS A 5 20.07 -12.97 -1.41
CA HIS A 5 20.98 -13.84 -2.16
C HIS A 5 20.28 -14.60 -3.29
N ASN A 6 18.95 -14.72 -3.24
CA ASN A 6 18.20 -15.62 -4.11
C ASN A 6 17.14 -14.90 -4.98
N SER A 7 17.11 -13.57 -5.02
CA SER A 7 16.22 -12.77 -5.88
C SER A 7 16.93 -11.54 -6.45
N ALA A 8 16.63 -11.19 -7.71
CA ALA A 8 17.13 -9.94 -8.29
C ALA A 8 16.15 -8.83 -7.92
N GLN A 9 16.32 -8.24 -6.74
CA GLN A 9 15.39 -7.22 -6.25
C GLN A 9 15.67 -5.86 -6.89
N LEU A 10 14.64 -5.24 -7.45
CA LEU A 10 14.68 -3.85 -7.88
C LEU A 10 13.62 -3.06 -7.12
N THR A 11 13.97 -1.84 -6.69
CA THR A 11 13.06 -0.93 -6.01
C THR A 11 12.77 0.30 -6.85
N MET A 12 11.48 0.58 -7.05
CA MET A 12 10.99 1.80 -7.67
C MET A 12 10.34 2.70 -6.62
N THR A 13 10.59 3.99 -6.72
CA THR A 13 10.04 4.98 -5.78
C THR A 13 9.04 5.90 -6.47
N ALA A 14 8.01 6.28 -5.73
CA ALA A 14 7.04 7.27 -6.15
C ALA A 14 6.59 8.11 -4.95
N ARG A 15 5.99 9.26 -5.22
CA ARG A 15 5.33 10.11 -4.23
C ARG A 15 3.86 10.21 -4.59
N ALA A 16 2.96 9.95 -3.65
CA ALA A 16 1.52 10.15 -3.83
C ALA A 16 1.07 11.40 -3.06
N ASP A 17 0.31 12.27 -3.72
CA ASP A 17 -0.40 13.35 -3.02
C ASP A 17 -1.66 12.79 -2.35
N VAL A 18 -1.58 12.59 -1.04
CA VAL A 18 -2.66 11.97 -0.25
C VAL A 18 -3.53 13.02 0.45
N THR A 19 -3.45 14.30 0.09
CA THR A 19 -4.30 15.34 0.70
C THR A 19 -5.78 15.00 0.59
N ALA A 20 -6.23 14.55 -0.59
CA ALA A 20 -7.61 14.13 -0.79
C ALA A 20 -7.96 12.90 0.06
N LEU A 21 -7.05 11.93 0.18
CA LEU A 21 -7.24 10.73 0.99
C LEU A 21 -7.34 11.03 2.49
N VAL A 22 -6.55 11.98 2.98
CA VAL A 22 -6.63 12.45 4.37
C VAL A 22 -7.99 13.09 4.66
N ALA A 23 -8.51 13.89 3.73
CA ALA A 23 -9.85 14.47 3.84
C ALA A 23 -10.94 13.38 3.78
N PHE A 24 -10.84 12.48 2.80
CA PHE A 24 -11.78 11.37 2.61
C PHE A 24 -11.86 10.45 3.83
N LYS A 25 -10.73 10.11 4.46
CA LYS A 25 -10.71 9.34 5.70
C LYS A 25 -11.58 9.98 6.79
N LYS A 26 -11.55 11.31 6.91
CA LYS A 26 -12.38 12.05 7.89
C LYS A 26 -13.85 12.02 7.51
N GLU A 27 -14.15 12.16 6.21
CA GLU A 27 -15.51 12.10 5.66
C GLU A 27 -16.20 10.77 6.00
N ILE A 28 -15.53 9.64 5.75
CA ILE A 28 -16.10 8.30 5.98
C ILE A 28 -15.99 7.82 7.44
N GLU A 29 -15.34 8.58 8.33
CA GLU A 29 -14.99 8.10 9.68
C GLU A 29 -16.23 7.72 10.49
N GLN A 30 -17.27 8.56 10.46
CA GLN A 30 -18.51 8.32 11.21
C GLN A 30 -19.28 7.11 10.67
N ASP A 31 -19.44 7.03 9.34
CA ASP A 31 -20.19 5.94 8.70
C ASP A 31 -19.53 4.59 8.93
N VAL A 32 -18.20 4.52 8.80
CA VAL A 32 -17.43 3.29 9.03
C VAL A 32 -17.48 2.91 10.51
N LEU A 33 -17.38 3.88 11.43
CA LEU A 33 -17.48 3.62 12.86
C LEU A 33 -18.86 3.09 13.25
N GLN A 34 -19.94 3.66 12.73
CA GLN A 34 -21.30 3.19 12.99
C GLN A 34 -21.56 1.80 12.41
N ARG A 35 -21.04 1.52 11.21
CA ARG A 35 -21.32 0.26 10.50
C ARG A 35 -20.45 -0.91 10.95
N TYR A 36 -19.19 -0.65 11.30
CA TYR A 36 -18.20 -1.69 11.58
C TYR A 36 -17.62 -1.62 13.00
N GLY A 37 -17.97 -0.61 13.80
CA GLY A 37 -17.47 -0.46 15.16
C GLY A 37 -15.99 -0.06 15.26
N VAL A 38 -15.33 0.20 14.12
CA VAL A 38 -13.91 0.54 14.04
C VAL A 38 -13.70 1.78 13.19
N LYS A 39 -12.71 2.61 13.51
CA LYS A 39 -12.35 3.76 12.68
C LYS A 39 -11.52 3.32 11.47
N PRO A 40 -11.73 3.92 10.29
CA PRO A 40 -10.86 3.65 9.14
C PRO A 40 -9.45 4.12 9.46
N THR A 41 -8.46 3.27 9.17
CA THR A 41 -7.04 3.61 9.32
C THR A 41 -6.44 3.92 7.96
N MET A 42 -5.33 4.66 7.96
CA MET A 42 -4.65 4.97 6.70
C MET A 42 -4.06 3.73 6.04
N THR A 43 -3.49 2.82 6.84
CA THR A 43 -3.06 1.50 6.38
C THR A 43 -4.20 0.71 5.73
N ALA A 44 -5.43 0.75 6.26
CA ALA A 44 -6.57 0.04 5.66
C ALA A 44 -6.95 0.62 4.28
N LEU A 45 -6.92 1.93 4.09
CA LEU A 45 -7.18 2.57 2.80
C LEU A 45 -6.07 2.25 1.79
N ILE A 46 -4.80 2.24 2.23
CA ILE A 46 -3.68 1.84 1.38
C ILE A 46 -3.81 0.37 0.97
N ALA A 47 -4.13 -0.52 1.91
CA ALA A 47 -4.36 -1.93 1.61
C ALA A 47 -5.50 -2.11 0.61
N ARG A 48 -6.60 -1.35 0.74
CA ARG A 48 -7.68 -1.32 -0.25
C ARG A 48 -7.20 -0.87 -1.63
N ALA A 49 -6.39 0.20 -1.70
CA ALA A 49 -5.83 0.68 -2.97
C ALA A 49 -4.96 -0.39 -3.65
N VAL A 50 -4.09 -1.06 -2.88
CA VAL A 50 -3.23 -2.15 -3.34
C VAL A 50 -4.05 -3.33 -3.85
N VAL A 51 -5.07 -3.78 -3.12
CA VAL A 51 -5.96 -4.88 -3.56
C VAL A 51 -6.61 -4.58 -4.90
N LEU A 52 -7.15 -3.36 -5.04
CA LEU A 52 -7.81 -2.95 -6.28
C LEU A 52 -6.82 -2.80 -7.45
N ALA A 53 -5.57 -2.41 -7.17
CA ALA A 53 -4.50 -2.38 -8.16
C ALA A 53 -4.06 -3.81 -8.55
N LEU A 54 -3.89 -4.72 -7.59
CA LEU A 54 -3.58 -6.13 -7.83
C LEU A 54 -4.65 -6.81 -8.69
N GLY A 55 -5.92 -6.44 -8.52
CA GLY A 55 -7.01 -6.92 -9.39
C GLY A 55 -6.88 -6.49 -10.85
N LYS A 56 -6.25 -5.34 -11.13
CA LYS A 56 -5.96 -4.85 -12.49
C LYS A 56 -4.60 -5.30 -13.03
N HIS A 57 -3.69 -5.69 -12.15
CA HIS A 57 -2.31 -6.07 -12.45
C HIS A 57 -2.04 -7.49 -11.93
N PRO A 58 -2.59 -8.53 -12.59
CA PRO A 58 -2.45 -9.91 -12.13
C PRO A 58 -1.00 -10.37 -12.10
N ASP A 59 -0.12 -9.80 -12.92
CA ASP A 59 1.31 -10.08 -12.93
C ASP A 59 2.01 -9.71 -11.62
N MET A 60 1.42 -8.80 -10.82
CA MET A 60 1.87 -8.45 -9.47
C MET A 60 1.23 -9.31 -8.37
N ASN A 61 0.26 -10.15 -8.73
CA ASN A 61 -0.57 -10.92 -7.81
C ASN A 61 -0.47 -12.42 -8.12
N CYS A 62 0.70 -13.00 -7.86
CA CYS A 62 0.90 -14.43 -7.99
C CYS A 62 0.15 -15.15 -6.85
N THR A 63 -1.13 -15.45 -7.09
CA THR A 63 -2.08 -16.42 -6.49
C THR A 63 -3.43 -15.75 -6.21
N ILE A 64 -4.37 -15.84 -7.15
CA ILE A 64 -5.69 -15.23 -7.01
C ILE A 64 -6.53 -16.05 -6.01
N GLY A 65 -6.83 -15.47 -4.84
CA GLY A 65 -7.80 -16.01 -3.89
C GLY A 65 -8.16 -15.04 -2.76
N GLU A 66 -9.37 -14.47 -2.82
CA GLU A 66 -10.18 -13.99 -1.67
C GLU A 66 -9.62 -12.87 -0.75
N LEU A 67 -8.78 -11.97 -1.25
CA LEU A 67 -8.07 -10.95 -0.44
C LEU A 67 -8.94 -9.81 0.16
N ALA A 68 -10.15 -9.56 -0.35
CA ALA A 68 -10.87 -8.30 -0.04
C ALA A 68 -11.59 -8.27 1.33
N LYS A 69 -11.98 -9.42 1.90
CA LYS A 69 -12.67 -9.47 3.21
C LYS A 69 -11.72 -9.67 4.40
N GLN A 70 -10.56 -10.28 4.16
CA GLN A 70 -9.64 -10.68 5.22
C GLN A 70 -8.82 -9.49 5.76
N ILE A 71 -8.56 -8.45 4.96
CA ILE A 71 -7.66 -7.35 5.33
C ILE A 71 -8.08 -6.62 6.61
N ALA A 72 -9.37 -6.35 6.82
CA ALA A 72 -9.80 -5.64 8.02
C ALA A 72 -9.62 -6.49 9.30
N GLN A 73 -9.98 -7.77 9.23
CA GLN A 73 -9.89 -8.71 10.35
C GLN A 73 -8.44 -9.12 10.66
N VAL A 74 -7.64 -9.34 9.63
CA VAL A 74 -6.21 -9.67 9.74
C VAL A 74 -5.43 -8.47 10.27
N THR A 75 -5.75 -7.24 9.85
CA THR A 75 -5.06 -6.04 10.38
C THR A 75 -5.29 -5.87 11.88
N GLU A 76 -6.51 -6.12 12.37
CA GLU A 76 -6.82 -6.01 13.79
C GLU A 76 -6.18 -7.13 14.62
N LYS A 77 -6.26 -8.38 14.16
CA LYS A 77 -5.57 -9.50 14.79
C LYS A 77 -4.05 -9.32 14.78
N ALA A 78 -3.47 -8.80 13.68
CA ALA A 78 -2.04 -8.52 13.57
C ALA A 78 -1.63 -7.47 14.60
N ARG A 79 -2.42 -6.39 14.72
CA ARG A 79 -2.19 -5.32 15.69
C ARG A 79 -2.29 -5.83 17.13
N ASN A 80 -3.18 -6.78 17.39
CA ASN A 80 -3.42 -7.34 18.72
C ASN A 80 -2.51 -8.56 19.02
N GLY A 81 -1.62 -8.94 18.09
CA GLY A 81 -0.74 -10.10 18.24
C GLY A 81 -1.46 -11.46 18.24
N THR A 82 -2.71 -11.51 17.77
CA THR A 82 -3.57 -12.70 17.79
C THR A 82 -3.70 -13.39 16.43
N LEU A 83 -2.81 -13.08 15.48
CA LEU A 83 -2.82 -13.73 14.18
C LEU A 83 -2.39 -15.20 14.31
N ALA A 84 -3.19 -16.12 13.80
CA ALA A 84 -2.80 -17.52 13.75
C ALA A 84 -1.68 -17.73 12.70
N PRO A 85 -0.71 -18.63 12.92
CA PRO A 85 0.33 -18.96 11.95
C PRO A 85 -0.18 -19.36 10.56
N GLU A 86 -1.37 -19.96 10.51
CA GLU A 86 -2.04 -20.36 9.28
C GLU A 86 -2.58 -19.14 8.50
N GLU A 87 -2.97 -18.06 9.20
CA GLU A 87 -3.40 -16.78 8.61
C GLU A 87 -2.21 -15.95 8.09
N MET A 88 -0.98 -16.34 8.44
CA MET A 88 0.27 -15.73 7.92
C MET A 88 0.80 -16.40 6.64
N ARG A 89 0.23 -17.54 6.22
CA ARG A 89 0.68 -18.30 5.04
C ARG A 89 -0.16 -17.98 3.82
N GLY A 90 0.46 -17.98 2.63
CA GLY A 90 -0.23 -17.77 1.34
C GLY A 90 -0.34 -16.31 0.88
N SER A 91 0.43 -15.39 1.48
CA SER A 91 0.55 -14.01 0.99
C SER A 91 1.11 -13.98 -0.44
N THR A 92 0.53 -13.13 -1.28
CA THR A 92 0.96 -12.91 -2.67
C THR A 92 1.69 -11.60 -2.86
N PHE A 93 1.49 -10.67 -1.93
CA PHE A 93 2.01 -9.31 -1.96
C PHE A 93 2.04 -8.75 -0.54
N THR A 94 3.18 -8.20 -0.13
CA THR A 94 3.33 -7.60 1.21
C THR A 94 3.15 -6.08 1.18
N ILE A 95 2.52 -5.52 2.21
CA ILE A 95 2.57 -4.09 2.52
C ILE A 95 3.32 -3.91 3.84
N THR A 96 4.36 -3.09 3.84
CA THR A 96 5.10 -2.71 5.04
C THR A 96 5.02 -1.21 5.23
N ASN A 97 4.50 -0.79 6.38
CA ASN A 97 4.28 0.63 6.69
C ASN A 97 5.23 1.05 7.81
N LEU A 98 6.30 1.75 7.43
CA LEU A 98 7.24 2.36 8.37
C LEU A 98 6.96 3.86 8.59
N GLY A 99 5.91 4.39 7.96
CA GLY A 99 5.49 5.77 8.15
C GLY A 99 5.06 6.10 9.58
N THR A 100 4.57 5.12 10.33
CA THR A 100 4.27 5.27 11.77
C THR A 100 5.52 5.49 12.61
N TYR A 101 6.69 5.12 12.09
CA TYR A 101 8.00 5.31 12.73
C TYR A 101 8.75 6.53 12.17
N GLY A 102 8.11 7.36 11.33
CA GLY A 102 8.72 8.56 10.76
C GLY A 102 9.70 8.29 9.60
N ILE A 103 9.80 7.05 9.10
CA ILE A 103 10.70 6.71 7.99
C ILE A 103 10.10 7.21 6.68
N GLU A 104 10.84 8.03 5.94
CA GLU A 104 10.42 8.55 4.64
C GLU A 104 10.62 7.55 3.51
N TRP A 105 11.86 7.08 3.33
CA TRP A 105 12.25 6.18 2.24
C TRP A 105 12.98 4.98 2.79
N PHE A 106 12.65 3.80 2.25
CA PHE A 106 13.38 2.58 2.54
C PHE A 106 13.17 1.60 1.40
N THR A 107 14.12 0.69 1.25
CA THR A 107 14.04 -0.40 0.28
C THR A 107 13.50 -1.63 1.01
N PRO A 108 12.20 -1.94 0.90
CA PRO A 108 11.66 -3.12 1.57
C PRO A 108 12.29 -4.38 0.99
N ILE A 109 12.58 -5.34 1.87
CA ILE A 109 13.14 -6.65 1.48
C ILE A 109 11.98 -7.55 1.09
N LEU A 110 12.00 -8.05 -0.14
CA LEU A 110 11.00 -8.99 -0.65
C LEU A 110 10.97 -10.27 0.19
N ASN A 111 9.79 -10.89 0.34
CA ASN A 111 9.64 -12.18 0.99
C ASN A 111 9.27 -13.27 -0.05
N PRO A 112 10.26 -13.88 -0.74
CA PRO A 112 9.98 -14.94 -1.71
C PRO A 112 9.09 -16.05 -1.10
N PRO A 113 8.10 -16.59 -1.85
CA PRO A 113 7.90 -16.48 -3.29
C PRO A 113 7.01 -15.31 -3.78
N GLU A 114 6.78 -14.27 -2.96
CA GLU A 114 5.98 -13.11 -3.38
C GLU A 114 6.60 -12.36 -4.57
N THR A 115 5.75 -11.75 -5.40
CA THR A 115 6.20 -10.99 -6.58
C THR A 115 6.66 -9.58 -6.21
N GLY A 116 6.06 -8.98 -5.17
CA GLY A 116 6.35 -7.62 -4.79
C GLY A 116 5.98 -7.29 -3.35
N ILE A 117 6.61 -6.23 -2.86
CA ILE A 117 6.36 -5.63 -1.55
C ILE A 117 6.28 -4.10 -1.69
N LEU A 118 5.23 -3.50 -1.15
CA LEU A 118 5.07 -2.04 -1.09
C LEU A 118 5.48 -1.52 0.29
N GLY A 119 6.52 -0.69 0.31
CA GLY A 119 6.91 0.14 1.43
C GLY A 119 6.16 1.47 1.44
N VAL A 120 5.54 1.79 2.57
CA VAL A 120 4.84 3.05 2.82
C VAL A 120 5.64 3.88 3.80
N GLY A 121 6.04 5.08 3.37
CA GLY A 121 6.75 6.05 4.19
C GLY A 121 5.84 7.00 4.96
N ALA A 122 6.43 7.83 5.80
CA ALA A 122 5.75 8.84 6.59
C ALA A 122 5.13 9.90 5.67
N THR A 123 3.83 10.15 5.83
CA THR A 123 3.17 11.25 5.14
C THR A 123 3.64 12.57 5.75
N GLN A 124 4.08 13.49 4.90
CA GLN A 124 4.58 14.80 5.34
C GLN A 124 3.85 15.93 4.63
N PRO A 125 3.47 16.99 5.36
CA PRO A 125 2.98 18.21 4.73
C PRO A 125 4.15 18.97 4.10
N ILE A 126 4.13 19.14 2.79
CA ILE A 126 5.12 19.93 2.06
C ILE A 126 4.45 20.96 1.14
N PRO A 127 5.10 22.11 0.90
CA PRO A 127 4.62 23.07 -0.08
C PRO A 127 4.88 22.56 -1.51
N VAL A 128 3.85 22.58 -2.36
CA VAL A 128 3.90 22.14 -3.76
C VAL A 128 3.29 23.22 -4.65
N TYR A 129 3.89 23.46 -5.81
CA TYR A 129 3.32 24.36 -6.81
C TYR A 129 2.23 23.67 -7.63
N ILE A 130 1.06 24.30 -7.71
CA ILE A 130 -0.09 23.85 -8.49
C ILE A 130 -0.64 25.06 -9.25
N HIS A 131 -0.57 25.02 -10.58
CA HIS A 131 -0.90 26.17 -11.44
C HIS A 131 -0.22 27.47 -10.96
N ASP A 132 1.09 27.39 -10.66
CA ASP A 132 1.93 28.47 -10.14
C ASP A 132 1.55 29.02 -8.75
N GLN A 133 0.60 28.37 -8.04
CA GLN A 133 0.27 28.70 -6.66
C GLN A 133 0.91 27.72 -5.69
N LEU A 134 1.44 28.24 -4.59
CA LEU A 134 2.02 27.40 -3.53
C LEU A 134 0.91 26.87 -2.64
N GLU A 135 0.71 25.56 -2.63
CA GLU A 135 -0.28 24.87 -1.82
C GLU A 135 0.38 23.91 -0.82
N ARG A 136 -0.19 23.80 0.38
CA ARG A 136 0.21 22.76 1.34
C ARG A 136 -0.39 21.41 0.92
N ARG A 137 0.44 20.43 0.58
CA ARG A 137 0.03 19.06 0.24
C ARG A 137 0.61 18.03 1.19
N ASP A 138 -0.16 17.00 1.49
CA ASP A 138 0.26 15.88 2.34
C ASP A 138 0.80 14.79 1.40
N ILE A 139 2.13 14.63 1.36
CA ILE A 139 2.81 13.76 0.41
C ILE A 139 3.27 12.48 1.10
N MET A 140 2.92 11.33 0.50
CA MET A 140 3.27 10.00 0.97
C MET A 140 4.33 9.36 0.05
N PRO A 141 5.53 9.05 0.56
CA PRO A 141 6.52 8.25 -0.15
C PRO A 141 6.06 6.79 -0.29
N LEU A 142 6.30 6.21 -1.47
CA LEU A 142 6.01 4.82 -1.79
C LEU A 142 7.26 4.15 -2.38
N SER A 143 7.60 2.96 -1.91
CA SER A 143 8.75 2.18 -2.38
C SER A 143 8.31 0.77 -2.76
N LEU A 144 8.23 0.45 -4.04
CA LEU A 144 7.88 -0.88 -4.53
C LEU A 144 9.15 -1.68 -4.81
N THR A 145 9.38 -2.75 -4.06
CA THR A 145 10.41 -3.75 -4.41
C THR A 145 9.74 -4.95 -5.05
N PHE A 146 10.32 -5.47 -6.14
CA PHE A 146 9.84 -6.66 -6.84
C PHE A 146 11.00 -7.53 -7.33
N ASP A 147 10.74 -8.82 -7.61
CA ASP A 147 11.73 -9.72 -8.22
C ASP A 147 11.82 -9.46 -9.73
N HIS A 148 12.90 -8.81 -10.15
CA HIS A 148 13.16 -8.45 -11.54
C HIS A 148 13.42 -9.67 -12.45
N ARG A 149 13.60 -10.88 -11.89
CA ARG A 149 13.65 -12.10 -12.72
C ARG A 149 12.28 -12.51 -13.22
N VAL A 150 11.22 -12.15 -12.47
CA VAL A 150 9.84 -12.58 -12.71
C VAL A 150 9.05 -11.45 -13.37
N LEU A 151 9.40 -10.20 -13.11
CA LEU A 151 8.67 -9.04 -13.60
C LEU A 151 9.61 -7.94 -14.09
N ASP A 152 9.31 -7.34 -15.23
CA ASP A 152 10.05 -6.19 -15.74
C ASP A 152 9.61 -4.87 -15.10
N GLY A 153 10.43 -3.83 -15.26
CA GLY A 153 10.15 -2.50 -14.71
C GLY A 153 8.86 -1.84 -15.25
N ALA A 154 8.46 -2.06 -16.50
CA ALA A 154 7.28 -1.40 -17.07
C ALA A 154 5.95 -1.87 -16.44
N PRO A 155 5.67 -3.19 -16.29
CA PRO A 155 4.53 -3.68 -15.51
C PRO A 155 4.55 -3.19 -14.04
N ALA A 156 5.71 -3.24 -13.38
CA ALA A 156 5.86 -2.77 -12.00
C ALA A 156 5.56 -1.26 -11.86
N ALA A 157 6.03 -0.45 -12.80
CA ALA A 157 5.75 0.99 -12.85
C ALA A 157 4.27 1.28 -13.03
N LYS A 158 3.59 0.54 -13.92
CA LYS A 158 2.14 0.68 -14.12
C LYS A 158 1.37 0.36 -12.84
N PHE A 159 1.74 -0.72 -12.15
CA PHE A 159 1.14 -1.06 -10.86
C PHE A 159 1.37 0.03 -9.79
N LEU A 160 2.61 0.50 -9.64
CA LEU A 160 2.92 1.58 -8.68
C LEU A 160 2.13 2.86 -9.00
N ASN A 161 1.99 3.20 -10.28
CA ASN A 161 1.19 4.34 -10.72
C ASN A 161 -0.32 4.15 -10.48
N GLU A 162 -0.85 2.94 -10.63
CA GLU A 162 -2.26 2.64 -10.29
C GLU A 162 -2.49 2.78 -8.78
N VAL A 163 -1.58 2.28 -7.94
CA VAL A 163 -1.64 2.48 -6.48
C VAL A 163 -1.60 3.97 -6.14
N LYS A 164 -0.62 4.71 -6.68
CA LYS A 164 -0.50 6.17 -6.53
C LYS A 164 -1.79 6.88 -6.94
N TYR A 165 -2.34 6.56 -8.11
CA TYR A 165 -3.57 7.16 -8.62
C TYR A 165 -4.74 6.95 -7.66
N ARG A 166 -4.93 5.73 -7.14
CA ARG A 166 -6.02 5.41 -6.20
C ARG A 166 -5.88 6.12 -4.86
N LEU A 167 -4.65 6.31 -4.39
CA LEU A 167 -4.36 7.10 -3.20
C LEU A 167 -4.61 8.60 -3.44
N GLU A 168 -4.34 9.10 -4.64
CA GLU A 168 -4.61 10.49 -5.03
C GLU A 168 -6.11 10.75 -5.29
N HIS A 169 -6.87 9.72 -5.66
CA HIS A 169 -8.30 9.80 -6.02
C HIS A 169 -9.14 8.84 -5.16
N PRO A 170 -9.39 9.16 -3.88
CA PRO A 170 -9.93 8.21 -2.90
C PRO A 170 -11.35 7.70 -3.19
N TYR A 171 -12.17 8.41 -3.96
CA TYR A 171 -13.47 7.88 -4.41
C TYR A 171 -13.34 6.63 -5.30
N SER A 172 -12.18 6.41 -5.91
CA SER A 172 -11.89 5.16 -6.64
C SER A 172 -11.76 3.93 -5.74
N LEU A 173 -11.72 4.09 -4.41
CA LEU A 173 -11.62 2.98 -3.45
C LEU A 173 -12.98 2.35 -3.12
N VAL A 174 -14.07 3.10 -3.34
CA VAL A 174 -15.45 2.72 -3.02
C VAL A 174 -16.28 2.31 -4.24
N THR A 175 -15.72 2.45 -5.44
CA THR A 175 -16.30 1.96 -6.71
C THR A 175 -15.73 0.58 -7.03
#